data_AF-A0A150P587-F1
#
_entry.id   AF-A0A150P587-F1
#
_cell.length_a   1.000
_cell.length_b   1.000
_cell.length_c   1.000
_cell.angle_alpha   90.00
_cell.angle_beta   90.00
_cell.angle_gamma   90.00
#
_symmetry.space_group_name_H-M   'P 1'
#
loop_
_entity.id
_entity.type
_entity.pdbx_description
1 polymer ?
#
loop_
_entity_poly.entity_id
_entity_poly.type
_entity_poly.pdbx_seq_one_letter_code
_entity_poly.pdbx_strand_id
1 'polypeptide(L)'
;YAVGTSRTEVRLNDFRVYLHDVRLRRADGELVPVTLDQDGLWQHEDVVLLDFEDRSGSCANGTQETNSVVRGVVPAGEYDGLSFKVGVPSELNHGDASSAPSPLNLSGLWWNWTNGYKFLRIDSITEADQGAFLVHVGSTFCANGADGEVTCERPNIAEVAFQDVDPLATTVLVDYAALVLNSDVGGSAGDHGGCMSEPENPDCALVFTQLGIDITDGSPRPEHQAFFRVE
;
A
#
# COMPACT_ATOMS: atom_id res chain seq x y z
N TYR A 1 20.56 2.02 1.19
CA TYR A 1 20.44 3.42 0.75
C TYR A 1 19.96 4.25 1.93
N ALA A 2 20.40 5.51 2.02
CA ALA A 2 20.11 6.39 3.15
C ALA A 2 18.68 6.99 3.10
N VAL A 3 17.92 6.84 4.19
CA VAL A 3 16.53 7.34 4.33
C VAL A 3 16.25 7.97 5.69
N GLY A 4 15.10 8.65 5.79
CA GLY A 4 14.61 9.25 7.03
C GLY A 4 15.44 10.43 7.53
N THR A 5 15.07 10.94 8.70
CA THR A 5 15.67 12.14 9.29
C THR A 5 17.16 11.98 9.61
N SER A 6 17.55 10.76 10.01
CA SER A 6 18.91 10.38 10.34
C SER A 6 19.75 9.94 9.13
N ARG A 7 19.18 9.90 7.92
CA ARG A 7 19.82 9.36 6.70
C ARG A 7 20.40 7.96 6.93
N THR A 8 19.65 7.11 7.63
CA THR A 8 20.06 5.76 7.99
C THR A 8 20.18 4.89 6.75
N GLU A 9 21.32 4.23 6.57
CA GLU A 9 21.49 3.23 5.51
C GLU A 9 20.67 1.98 5.82
N VAL A 10 19.72 1.68 4.94
CA VAL A 10 18.83 0.52 5.07
C VAL A 10 18.83 -0.35 3.83
N ARG A 11 18.37 -1.58 4.05
CA ARG A 11 17.98 -2.54 3.02
C ARG A 11 16.54 -2.96 3.26
N LEU A 12 15.77 -3.04 2.19
CA LEU A 12 14.39 -3.52 2.24
C LEU A 12 14.38 -5.05 2.44
N ASN A 13 13.43 -5.52 3.24
CA ASN A 13 13.19 -6.94 3.49
C ASN A 13 11.74 -7.37 3.20
N ASP A 14 10.88 -6.42 2.84
CA ASP A 14 9.57 -6.65 2.23
C ASP A 14 9.17 -5.37 1.50
N PHE A 15 8.53 -5.47 0.34
CA PHE A 15 8.00 -4.29 -0.35
C PHE A 15 6.79 -4.65 -1.21
N ARG A 16 5.64 -4.76 -0.55
CA ARG A 16 4.38 -5.18 -1.15
C ARG A 16 3.26 -4.19 -0.86
N VAL A 17 2.47 -3.90 -1.88
CA VAL A 17 1.41 -2.88 -1.84
C VAL A 17 0.20 -3.34 -2.63
N TYR A 18 -0.97 -3.40 -1.99
CA TYR A 18 -2.24 -3.57 -2.69
C TYR A 18 -2.75 -2.24 -3.22
N LEU A 19 -3.20 -2.26 -4.47
CA LEU A 19 -3.97 -1.19 -5.08
C LEU A 19 -5.34 -1.70 -5.50
N HIS A 20 -6.31 -0.80 -5.54
CA HIS A 20 -7.63 -1.06 -6.11
C HIS A 20 -8.22 0.22 -6.71
N ASP A 21 -9.39 0.12 -7.36
CA ASP A 21 -10.10 1.26 -7.95
C ASP A 21 -9.21 2.07 -8.92
N VAL A 22 -8.48 1.37 -9.80
CA VAL A 22 -7.57 1.99 -10.76
C VAL A 22 -8.39 2.63 -11.88
N ARG A 23 -8.18 3.91 -12.14
CA ARG A 23 -8.91 4.69 -13.13
C ARG A 23 -7.98 5.57 -13.95
N LEU A 24 -8.30 5.72 -15.24
CA LEU A 24 -7.66 6.71 -16.09
C LEU A 24 -8.56 7.93 -16.24
N ARG A 25 -7.97 9.12 -16.26
CA ARG A 25 -8.66 10.39 -16.45
C ARG A 25 -8.64 10.80 -17.92
N ARG A 26 -9.79 11.21 -18.45
CA ARG A 26 -9.91 11.87 -19.76
C ARG A 26 -9.73 13.38 -19.64
N ALA A 27 -9.46 14.03 -20.77
CA ALA A 27 -9.34 15.50 -20.86
C ALA A 27 -10.60 16.28 -20.40
N ASP A 28 -11.79 15.68 -20.47
CA ASP A 28 -13.04 16.27 -19.98
C ASP A 28 -13.25 16.09 -18.46
N GLY A 29 -12.33 15.41 -17.78
CA GLY A 29 -12.37 15.11 -16.36
C GLY A 29 -13.07 13.78 -16.01
N GLU A 30 -13.59 13.04 -16.98
CA GLU A 30 -14.16 11.70 -16.73
C GLU A 30 -13.10 10.75 -16.18
N LEU A 31 -13.40 10.07 -15.07
CA LEU A 31 -12.60 8.96 -14.56
C LEU A 31 -13.18 7.64 -15.08
N VAL A 32 -12.39 6.95 -15.91
CA VAL A 32 -12.76 5.68 -16.53
C VAL A 32 -12.08 4.54 -15.76
N PRO A 33 -12.84 3.61 -15.16
CA PRO A 33 -12.25 2.48 -14.46
C PRO A 33 -11.50 1.56 -15.42
N VAL A 34 -10.36 1.06 -14.96
CA VAL A 34 -9.58 0.02 -15.65
C VAL A 34 -10.17 -1.33 -15.29
N THR A 35 -10.59 -2.10 -16.29
CA THR A 35 -10.94 -3.51 -16.08
C THR A 35 -9.65 -4.31 -15.96
N LEU A 36 -9.32 -4.77 -14.75
CA LEU A 36 -8.10 -5.53 -14.49
C LEU A 36 -8.11 -6.89 -15.18
N ASP A 37 -6.96 -7.27 -15.74
CA ASP A 37 -6.72 -8.64 -16.19
C ASP A 37 -6.83 -9.60 -15.01
N GLN A 38 -7.53 -10.72 -15.17
CA GLN A 38 -7.70 -11.73 -14.11
C GLN A 38 -6.66 -12.83 -14.32
N ASP A 39 -5.42 -12.55 -13.92
CA ASP A 39 -4.26 -13.40 -14.22
C ASP A 39 -4.10 -14.60 -13.28
N GLY A 40 -4.90 -14.64 -12.20
CA GLY A 40 -4.88 -15.71 -11.20
C GLY A 40 -3.69 -15.68 -10.26
N LEU A 41 -2.91 -14.59 -10.26
CA LEU A 41 -1.71 -14.43 -9.45
C LEU A 41 -1.62 -13.04 -8.80
N TRP A 42 -1.55 -11.98 -9.59
CA TRP A 42 -1.34 -10.62 -9.09
C TRP A 42 -2.61 -9.79 -9.04
N GLN A 43 -3.64 -10.21 -9.78
CA GLN A 43 -4.84 -9.42 -9.96
C GLN A 43 -6.08 -10.29 -9.81
N HIS A 44 -6.99 -9.84 -8.95
CA HIS A 44 -8.26 -10.50 -8.67
C HIS A 44 -9.36 -9.47 -8.42
N GLU A 45 -10.45 -9.61 -9.16
CA GLU A 45 -11.54 -8.64 -9.19
C GLU A 45 -10.99 -7.24 -9.46
N ASP A 46 -11.13 -6.31 -8.51
CA ASP A 46 -10.65 -4.93 -8.59
C ASP A 46 -9.34 -4.68 -7.80
N VAL A 47 -8.67 -5.74 -7.33
CA VAL A 47 -7.42 -5.63 -6.56
C VAL A 47 -6.23 -6.09 -7.39
N VAL A 48 -5.13 -5.34 -7.28
CA VAL A 48 -3.80 -5.73 -7.75
C VAL A 48 -2.79 -5.69 -6.61
N LEU A 49 -1.91 -6.69 -6.54
CA LEU A 49 -0.73 -6.66 -5.68
C LEU A 49 0.48 -6.24 -6.51
N LEU A 50 1.09 -5.11 -6.11
CA LEU A 50 2.45 -4.79 -6.50
C LEU A 50 3.42 -5.45 -5.51
N ASP A 51 4.41 -6.15 -6.05
CA ASP A 51 5.40 -6.90 -5.31
C ASP A 51 6.80 -6.62 -5.88
N PHE A 52 7.64 -5.98 -5.08
CA PHE A 52 9.00 -5.57 -5.46
C PHE A 52 10.07 -6.41 -4.75
N GLU A 53 9.69 -7.40 -3.96
CA GLU A 53 10.62 -8.32 -3.32
C GLU A 53 10.60 -9.69 -4.02
N ASP A 54 11.76 -10.37 -4.04
CA ASP A 54 11.97 -11.60 -4.82
C ASP A 54 12.37 -12.79 -3.93
N ARG A 55 12.04 -12.72 -2.63
CA ARG A 55 12.42 -13.67 -1.60
C ARG A 55 13.93 -13.88 -1.43
N SER A 56 14.77 -13.09 -2.09
CA SER A 56 16.22 -13.19 -1.97
C SER A 56 16.73 -12.37 -0.78
N GLY A 57 17.94 -12.69 -0.31
CA GLY A 57 18.60 -11.93 0.75
C GLY A 57 17.76 -11.81 2.03
N SER A 58 17.39 -10.57 2.38
CA SER A 58 16.55 -10.25 3.54
C SER A 58 15.09 -10.69 3.42
N CYS A 59 14.60 -10.91 2.20
CA CYS A 59 13.18 -11.07 1.91
C CYS A 59 12.66 -12.50 2.16
N ALA A 60 13.24 -13.24 3.11
CA ALA A 60 13.01 -14.69 3.25
C ALA A 60 11.53 -15.13 3.40
N ASN A 61 10.64 -14.22 3.82
CA ASN A 61 9.19 -14.42 3.97
C ASN A 61 8.36 -13.89 2.78
N GLY A 62 9.00 -13.71 1.64
CA GLY A 62 8.45 -13.13 0.44
C GLY A 62 8.00 -14.10 -0.64
N THR A 63 7.73 -13.58 -1.83
CA THR A 63 7.37 -14.30 -3.05
C THR A 63 8.58 -14.40 -3.99
N GLN A 64 8.65 -15.44 -4.82
CA GLN A 64 9.78 -15.58 -5.74
C GLN A 64 9.60 -14.71 -6.98
N GLU A 65 8.37 -14.63 -7.48
CA GLU A 65 7.96 -13.78 -8.58
C GLU A 65 7.66 -12.36 -8.10
N THR A 66 8.04 -11.35 -8.87
CA THR A 66 7.73 -9.93 -8.60
C THR A 66 6.63 -9.43 -9.54
N ASN A 67 5.91 -8.37 -9.15
CA ASN A 67 5.01 -7.64 -10.04
C ASN A 67 5.10 -6.12 -9.82
N SER A 68 5.62 -5.40 -10.81
CA SER A 68 5.76 -3.95 -10.78
C SER A 68 4.79 -3.21 -11.70
N VAL A 69 3.77 -3.90 -12.23
CA VAL A 69 2.84 -3.31 -13.20
C VAL A 69 1.40 -3.70 -12.90
N VAL A 70 0.50 -2.79 -13.26
CA VAL A 70 -0.94 -3.04 -13.30
C VAL A 70 -1.32 -3.30 -14.76
N ARG A 71 -2.08 -4.37 -15.02
CA ARG A 71 -2.53 -4.77 -16.35
C ARG A 71 -4.05 -4.76 -16.43
N GLY A 72 -4.57 -4.25 -17.52
CA GLY A 72 -6.01 -4.22 -17.75
C GLY A 72 -6.35 -3.47 -19.00
N VAL A 73 -7.64 -3.22 -19.18
CA VAL A 73 -8.18 -2.58 -20.37
C VAL A 73 -9.11 -1.43 -20.01
N VAL A 74 -9.08 -0.41 -20.86
CA VAL A 74 -10.04 0.70 -20.88
C VAL A 74 -10.58 0.86 -22.31
N PRO A 75 -11.74 1.50 -22.50
CA PRO A 75 -12.19 1.91 -23.83
C PRO A 75 -11.13 2.74 -24.55
N ALA A 76 -11.02 2.59 -25.87
CA ALA A 76 -10.10 3.41 -26.66
C ALA A 76 -10.41 4.91 -26.49
N GLY A 77 -9.37 5.72 -26.35
CA GLY A 77 -9.47 7.18 -26.26
C GLY A 77 -8.17 7.79 -25.73
N GLU A 78 -8.18 9.10 -25.58
CA GLU A 78 -7.07 9.85 -24.99
C GLU A 78 -7.27 10.00 -23.48
N TYR A 79 -6.17 9.86 -22.74
CA TYR A 79 -6.13 9.92 -21.29
C TYR A 79 -4.95 10.79 -20.85
N ASP A 80 -5.17 11.62 -19.85
CA ASP A 80 -4.24 12.64 -19.35
C ASP A 80 -4.08 12.58 -17.82
N GLY A 81 -4.44 11.45 -17.21
CA GLY A 81 -4.24 11.23 -15.79
C GLY A 81 -4.50 9.80 -15.36
N LEU A 82 -4.09 9.52 -14.13
CA LEU A 82 -4.18 8.23 -13.46
C LEU A 82 -4.60 8.46 -12.02
N SER A 83 -5.54 7.66 -11.51
CA SER A 83 -5.86 7.62 -10.09
C SER A 83 -6.07 6.19 -9.63
N PHE A 84 -5.77 5.92 -8.36
CA PHE A 84 -6.00 4.62 -7.74
C PHE A 84 -6.04 4.78 -6.22
N LYS A 85 -6.52 3.73 -5.54
CA LYS A 85 -6.50 3.63 -4.09
C LYS A 85 -5.43 2.66 -3.64
N VAL A 86 -4.78 2.96 -2.52
CA VAL A 86 -3.84 2.05 -1.86
C VAL A 86 -4.59 1.37 -0.72
N GLY A 87 -4.85 0.07 -0.89
CA GLY A 87 -5.79 -0.63 -0.03
C GLY A 87 -6.34 -1.93 -0.62
N VAL A 88 -7.14 -2.62 0.19
CA VAL A 88 -8.05 -3.69 -0.25
C VAL A 88 -9.49 -3.19 -0.01
N PRO A 89 -10.40 -3.28 -1.01
CA PRO A 89 -11.77 -2.82 -0.86
C PRO A 89 -12.51 -3.61 0.23
N SER A 90 -13.49 -2.99 0.88
CA SER A 90 -14.17 -3.53 2.08
C SER A 90 -14.75 -4.93 1.87
N GLU A 91 -15.27 -5.20 0.68
CA GLU A 91 -15.88 -6.46 0.26
C GLU A 91 -14.89 -7.62 0.27
N LEU A 92 -13.61 -7.32 0.07
CA LEU A 92 -12.53 -8.29 0.03
C LEU A 92 -11.69 -8.29 1.31
N ASN A 93 -11.63 -7.17 2.04
CA ASN A 93 -10.64 -6.94 3.09
C ASN A 93 -10.73 -7.91 4.29
N HIS A 94 -11.91 -8.47 4.59
CA HIS A 94 -12.10 -9.32 5.78
C HIS A 94 -12.43 -10.78 5.44
N GLY A 95 -12.17 -11.19 4.19
CA GLY A 95 -12.31 -12.59 3.76
C GLY A 95 -11.31 -13.53 4.42
N ASP A 96 -11.58 -14.84 4.39
CA ASP A 96 -10.65 -15.85 4.90
C ASP A 96 -9.46 -16.05 3.94
N ALA A 97 -8.30 -15.48 4.30
CA ALA A 97 -7.07 -15.59 3.53
C ALA A 97 -6.60 -17.04 3.27
N SER A 98 -7.06 -18.04 4.06
CA SER A 98 -6.69 -19.45 3.83
C SER A 98 -7.43 -20.09 2.65
N SER A 99 -8.55 -19.50 2.23
CA SER A 99 -9.38 -19.97 1.11
C SER A 99 -9.56 -18.94 0.00
N ALA A 100 -9.12 -17.70 0.21
CA ALA A 100 -9.12 -16.66 -0.81
C ALA A 100 -8.26 -17.05 -2.03
N PRO A 101 -8.60 -16.56 -3.24
CA PRO A 101 -7.71 -16.65 -4.39
C PRO A 101 -6.50 -15.72 -4.24
N SER A 102 -5.46 -15.96 -5.03
CA SER A 102 -4.34 -15.02 -5.16
C SER A 102 -4.83 -13.68 -5.75
N PRO A 103 -4.26 -12.53 -5.36
CA PRO A 103 -3.15 -12.34 -4.41
C PRO A 103 -3.54 -12.36 -2.92
N LEU A 104 -4.84 -12.48 -2.58
CA LEU A 104 -5.36 -12.38 -1.21
C LEU A 104 -5.09 -13.63 -0.33
N ASN A 105 -4.34 -14.62 -0.82
CA ASN A 105 -3.99 -15.82 -0.07
C ASN A 105 -2.60 -15.76 0.61
N LEU A 106 -1.94 -14.60 0.58
CA LEU A 106 -0.62 -14.41 1.15
C LEU A 106 -0.69 -14.12 2.64
N SER A 107 -0.35 -15.12 3.47
CA SER A 107 -0.38 -15.00 4.94
C SER A 107 0.50 -13.86 5.49
N GLY A 108 1.60 -13.52 4.80
CA GLY A 108 2.46 -12.39 5.14
C GLY A 108 1.75 -11.03 5.06
N LEU A 109 0.69 -10.93 4.26
CA LEU A 109 -0.13 -9.73 4.07
C LEU A 109 -1.47 -9.81 4.80
N TRP A 110 -1.64 -10.75 5.73
CA TRP A 110 -2.86 -10.89 6.54
C TRP A 110 -2.56 -10.62 8.01
N TRP A 111 -3.44 -9.92 8.74
CA TRP A 111 -3.31 -9.79 10.20
C TRP A 111 -4.16 -10.83 10.92
N ASN A 112 -5.46 -10.77 10.71
CA ASN A 112 -6.48 -11.69 11.19
C ASN A 112 -7.82 -11.27 10.61
N TRP A 113 -8.86 -12.08 10.81
CA TRP A 113 -10.21 -11.84 10.30
C TRP A 113 -10.83 -10.49 10.69
N THR A 114 -10.55 -9.97 11.89
CA THR A 114 -11.12 -8.69 12.35
C THR A 114 -10.33 -7.51 11.80
N ASN A 115 -9.00 -7.57 11.74
CA ASN A 115 -8.18 -6.46 11.24
C ASN A 115 -7.97 -6.48 9.70
N GLY A 116 -8.27 -7.59 9.04
CA GLY A 116 -8.17 -7.72 7.60
C GLY A 116 -6.73 -7.86 7.07
N TYR A 117 -6.54 -7.46 5.81
CA TYR A 117 -5.26 -7.47 5.12
C TYR A 117 -4.38 -6.27 5.50
N LYS A 118 -3.08 -6.48 5.42
CA LYS A 118 -2.08 -5.41 5.29
C LYS A 118 -2.15 -4.91 3.85
N PHE A 119 -2.59 -3.67 3.68
CA PHE A 119 -2.57 -2.94 2.41
C PHE A 119 -1.15 -2.66 1.96
N LEU A 120 -0.28 -2.34 2.91
CA LEU A 120 1.15 -2.17 2.68
C LEU A 120 1.91 -3.04 3.67
N ARG A 121 2.92 -3.74 3.17
CA ARG A 121 4.00 -4.29 3.98
C ARG A 121 5.32 -3.86 3.39
N ILE A 122 5.95 -2.91 4.06
CA ILE A 122 7.25 -2.37 3.64
C ILE A 122 8.17 -2.38 4.84
N ASP A 123 9.04 -3.37 4.88
CA ASP A 123 9.94 -3.59 5.99
C ASP A 123 11.35 -3.20 5.55
N SER A 124 12.08 -2.51 6.42
CA SER A 124 13.51 -2.29 6.25
C SER A 124 14.32 -2.71 7.46
N ILE A 125 15.58 -3.07 7.22
CA ILE A 125 16.57 -3.37 8.25
C ILE A 125 17.74 -2.42 8.04
N THR A 126 18.23 -1.86 9.15
CA THR A 126 19.44 -1.03 9.13
C THR A 126 20.66 -1.86 8.74
N GLU A 127 21.56 -1.33 7.91
CA GLU A 127 22.79 -2.04 7.52
C GLU A 127 23.76 -2.24 8.70
N ALA A 128 23.58 -1.49 9.78
CA ALA A 128 24.31 -1.65 11.03
C ALA A 128 23.71 -2.73 11.96
N ASP A 129 22.67 -3.46 11.52
CA ASP A 129 21.91 -4.45 12.29
C ASP A 129 21.38 -3.93 13.63
N GLN A 130 21.03 -2.65 13.69
CA GLN A 130 20.54 -1.95 14.89
C GLN A 130 19.02 -2.08 15.11
N GLY A 131 18.31 -2.74 14.19
CA GLY A 131 16.86 -2.91 14.26
C GLY A 131 16.20 -2.90 12.88
N ALA A 132 14.90 -3.19 12.89
CA ALA A 132 14.01 -3.10 11.74
C ALA A 132 13.06 -1.90 11.89
N PHE A 133 12.66 -1.33 10.76
CA PHE A 133 11.59 -0.36 10.65
C PHE A 133 10.47 -0.96 9.81
N LEU A 134 9.37 -1.33 10.47
CA LEU A 134 8.22 -1.97 9.85
C LEU A 134 7.21 -0.91 9.41
N VAL A 135 6.62 -1.09 8.23
CA VAL A 135 5.48 -0.29 7.77
C VAL A 135 4.37 -1.23 7.36
N HIS A 136 3.46 -1.51 8.29
CA HIS A 136 2.28 -2.34 8.07
C HIS A 136 1.04 -1.46 8.18
N VAL A 137 0.39 -1.24 7.04
CA VAL A 137 -0.78 -0.37 6.93
C VAL A 137 -1.99 -1.18 6.51
N GLY A 138 -3.15 -0.92 7.12
CA GLY A 138 -4.41 -1.59 6.85
C GLY A 138 -5.52 -1.06 7.76
N SER A 139 -6.75 -1.52 7.57
CA SER A 139 -7.89 -1.04 8.37
C SER A 139 -7.74 -1.37 9.86
N THR A 140 -8.30 -0.52 10.71
CA THR A 140 -8.24 -0.68 12.18
C THR A 140 -9.57 -0.31 12.83
N PHE A 141 -9.73 -0.70 14.11
CA PHE A 141 -10.98 -0.51 14.86
C PHE A 141 -12.17 -1.12 14.12
N CYS A 142 -11.96 -2.35 13.66
CA CYS A 142 -12.94 -3.12 12.91
C CYS A 142 -13.81 -3.94 13.85
N ALA A 143 -15.11 -4.01 13.53
CA ALA A 143 -16.10 -4.75 14.27
C ALA A 143 -17.00 -5.54 13.33
N ASN A 144 -17.41 -6.73 13.78
CA ASN A 144 -18.39 -7.53 13.06
C ASN A 144 -19.80 -6.96 13.28
N GLY A 145 -20.49 -6.67 12.19
CA GLY A 145 -21.92 -6.41 12.11
C GLY A 145 -22.74 -7.68 12.36
N ALA A 146 -24.04 -7.49 12.56
CA ALA A 146 -24.97 -8.58 12.88
C ALA A 146 -25.18 -9.57 11.71
N ASP A 147 -24.90 -9.14 10.48
CA ASP A 147 -24.94 -9.90 9.24
C ASP A 147 -23.59 -10.53 8.86
N GLY A 148 -22.55 -10.32 9.69
CA GLY A 148 -21.19 -10.76 9.41
C GLY A 148 -20.39 -9.79 8.53
N GLU A 149 -20.96 -8.63 8.14
CA GLU A 149 -20.19 -7.57 7.50
C GLU A 149 -19.20 -6.97 8.50
N VAL A 150 -17.94 -6.74 8.09
CA VAL A 150 -16.96 -6.08 8.95
C VAL A 150 -16.88 -4.61 8.58
N THR A 151 -17.14 -3.74 9.55
CA THR A 151 -16.99 -2.28 9.40
C THR A 151 -15.83 -1.81 10.25
N CYS A 152 -14.98 -0.95 9.69
CA CYS A 152 -13.84 -0.36 10.38
C CYS A 152 -14.06 1.13 10.59
N GLU A 153 -13.85 1.61 11.82
CA GLU A 153 -13.90 3.06 12.10
C GLU A 153 -12.80 3.81 11.35
N ARG A 154 -11.66 3.15 11.09
CA ARG A 154 -10.53 3.70 10.35
C ARG A 154 -10.23 2.81 9.14
N PRO A 155 -10.79 3.13 7.95
CA PRO A 155 -10.56 2.36 6.74
C PRO A 155 -9.10 2.33 6.33
N ASN A 156 -8.38 3.46 6.50
CA ASN A 156 -6.96 3.62 6.18
C ASN A 156 -6.64 3.37 4.69
N ILE A 157 -7.52 3.86 3.81
CA ILE A 157 -7.35 3.80 2.35
C ILE A 157 -6.76 5.14 1.88
N ALA A 158 -5.56 5.10 1.27
CA ALA A 158 -5.00 6.28 0.61
C ALA A 158 -5.57 6.45 -0.79
N GLU A 159 -5.69 7.70 -1.24
CA GLU A 159 -6.05 8.05 -2.61
C GLU A 159 -4.87 8.71 -3.30
N VAL A 160 -4.54 8.23 -4.51
CA VAL A 160 -3.47 8.78 -5.35
C VAL A 160 -4.09 9.24 -6.66
N ALA A 161 -3.75 10.47 -7.09
CA ALA A 161 -4.19 11.00 -8.36
C ALA A 161 -3.09 11.85 -9.01
N PHE A 162 -2.78 11.54 -10.26
CA PHE A 162 -1.90 12.31 -11.13
C PHE A 162 -2.70 12.87 -12.30
N GLN A 163 -2.52 14.16 -12.56
CA GLN A 163 -3.09 14.87 -13.69
C GLN A 163 -1.97 15.35 -14.60
N ASP A 164 -2.30 15.67 -15.85
CA ASP A 164 -1.36 16.15 -16.85
C ASP A 164 -0.21 15.14 -17.13
N VAL A 165 -0.51 13.85 -17.03
CA VAL A 165 0.42 12.75 -17.29
C VAL A 165 -0.14 11.78 -18.33
N ASP A 166 0.73 11.23 -19.19
CA ASP A 166 0.35 10.11 -20.05
C ASP A 166 0.42 8.82 -19.22
N PRO A 167 -0.71 8.18 -18.86
CA PRO A 167 -0.71 7.02 -17.97
C PRO A 167 -0.07 5.76 -18.60
N LEU A 168 0.19 5.74 -19.91
CA LEU A 168 0.81 4.61 -20.60
C LEU A 168 2.32 4.82 -20.83
N ALA A 169 2.80 6.06 -20.75
CA ALA A 169 4.22 6.39 -20.94
C ALA A 169 4.92 6.83 -19.65
N THR A 170 4.18 7.37 -18.68
CA THR A 170 4.73 7.92 -17.43
C THR A 170 5.03 6.79 -16.46
N THR A 171 6.24 6.76 -15.92
CA THR A 171 6.61 5.82 -14.86
C THR A 171 6.15 6.39 -13.52
N VAL A 172 5.40 5.59 -12.77
CA VAL A 172 5.02 5.90 -11.38
C VAL A 172 6.00 5.21 -10.44
N LEU A 173 6.72 6.00 -9.65
CA LEU A 173 7.57 5.53 -8.59
C LEU A 173 6.77 5.22 -7.33
N VAL A 174 7.11 4.12 -6.67
CA VAL A 174 6.69 3.77 -5.32
C VAL A 174 7.88 4.05 -4.40
N ASP A 175 7.89 5.20 -3.73
CA ASP A 175 9.09 5.77 -3.14
C ASP A 175 9.13 5.61 -1.61
N TYR A 176 9.83 4.57 -1.16
CA TYR A 176 10.04 4.34 0.27
C TYR A 176 10.76 5.50 0.96
N ALA A 177 11.72 6.17 0.30
CA ALA A 177 12.43 7.29 0.92
C ALA A 177 11.49 8.48 1.19
N ALA A 178 10.53 8.72 0.31
CA ALA A 178 9.47 9.70 0.54
C ALA A 178 8.53 9.26 1.67
N LEU A 179 8.12 7.98 1.69
CA LEU A 179 7.24 7.42 2.72
C LEU A 179 7.77 7.60 4.14
N VAL A 180 9.08 7.41 4.33
CA VAL A 180 9.72 7.47 5.66
C VAL A 180 10.55 8.74 5.87
N LEU A 181 10.37 9.77 5.03
CA LEU A 181 11.21 10.98 5.01
C LEU A 181 11.38 11.64 6.39
N ASN A 182 10.30 11.66 7.18
CA ASN A 182 10.27 12.29 8.49
C ASN A 182 10.47 11.30 9.66
N SER A 183 10.61 10.01 9.37
CA SER A 183 10.78 8.97 10.39
C SER A 183 12.24 8.82 10.81
N ASP A 184 12.48 8.48 12.08
CA ASP A 184 13.79 8.01 12.52
C ASP A 184 13.91 6.50 12.30
N VAL A 185 14.23 6.12 11.07
CA VAL A 185 14.32 4.72 10.64
C VAL A 185 15.42 3.94 11.38
N GLY A 186 16.41 4.63 11.96
CA GLY A 186 17.52 3.99 12.68
C GLY A 186 17.29 3.77 14.17
N GLY A 187 16.27 4.40 14.76
CA GLY A 187 16.07 4.46 16.20
C GLY A 187 14.61 4.40 16.62
N SER A 188 13.75 3.75 15.82
CA SER A 188 12.29 3.72 15.98
C SER A 188 11.86 3.62 17.45
N ALA A 189 11.06 4.61 17.87
CA ALA A 189 10.77 4.90 19.27
C ALA A 189 9.57 4.13 19.84
N GLY A 190 8.96 3.22 19.06
CA GLY A 190 7.80 2.42 19.46
C GLY A 190 8.14 0.96 19.80
N ASP A 191 7.27 0.32 20.59
CA ASP A 191 7.45 -1.06 21.09
C ASP A 191 7.63 -2.14 20.00
N HIS A 192 7.25 -1.84 18.74
CA HIS A 192 7.28 -2.76 17.60
C HIS A 192 8.25 -2.36 16.47
N GLY A 193 9.00 -1.26 16.63
CA GLY A 193 9.98 -0.80 15.65
C GLY A 193 9.38 -0.32 14.32
N GLY A 194 8.58 0.75 14.33
CA GLY A 194 7.97 1.35 13.13
C GLY A 194 6.46 1.54 13.23
N CYS A 195 5.75 1.57 12.09
CA CYS A 195 4.31 1.76 12.01
C CYS A 195 3.52 0.47 11.77
N MET A 196 2.51 0.22 12.61
CA MET A 196 1.58 -0.92 12.54
C MET A 196 0.10 -0.48 12.51
N SER A 197 -0.21 0.68 11.91
CA SER A 197 -1.55 1.32 11.84
C SER A 197 -2.17 1.83 13.14
N GLU A 198 -1.46 1.72 14.26
CA GLU A 198 -1.89 2.24 15.56
C GLU A 198 -1.87 3.78 15.57
N PRO A 199 -2.97 4.48 15.90
CA PRO A 199 -3.03 5.93 15.84
C PRO A 199 -2.18 6.62 16.91
N GLU A 200 -1.98 5.97 18.06
CA GLU A 200 -1.14 6.49 19.15
C GLU A 200 0.35 6.31 18.88
N ASN A 201 0.72 5.53 17.86
CA ASN A 201 2.12 5.31 17.51
C ASN A 201 2.67 6.51 16.71
N PRO A 202 3.69 7.23 17.22
CA PRO A 202 4.24 8.41 16.57
C PRO A 202 4.87 8.09 15.19
N ASP A 203 5.44 6.90 15.01
CA ASP A 203 5.97 6.48 13.71
C ASP A 203 4.85 6.34 12.68
N CYS A 204 3.65 5.92 13.11
CA CYS A 204 2.49 5.86 12.22
C CYS A 204 1.97 7.23 11.81
N ALA A 205 1.94 8.22 12.71
CA ALA A 205 1.52 9.56 12.34
C ALA A 205 2.37 10.13 11.19
N LEU A 206 3.68 9.87 11.21
CA LEU A 206 4.62 10.30 10.17
C LEU A 206 4.40 9.56 8.84
N VAL A 207 4.25 8.23 8.89
CA VAL A 207 3.99 7.40 7.70
C VAL A 207 2.63 7.73 7.07
N PHE A 208 1.58 7.83 7.87
CA PHE A 208 0.22 8.13 7.39
C PHE A 208 0.14 9.50 6.73
N THR A 209 0.87 10.49 7.24
CA THR A 209 0.97 11.80 6.58
C THR A 209 1.50 11.65 5.14
N GLN A 210 2.56 10.87 4.93
CA GLN A 210 3.15 10.65 3.59
C GLN A 210 2.28 9.78 2.68
N LEU A 211 1.43 8.92 3.26
CA LEU A 211 0.39 8.19 2.54
C LEU A 211 -0.79 9.07 2.15
N GLY A 212 -0.90 10.28 2.72
CA GLY A 212 -2.10 11.10 2.56
C GLY A 212 -3.31 10.46 3.24
N ILE A 213 -3.14 10.03 4.49
CA ILE A 213 -4.23 9.53 5.34
C ILE A 213 -4.19 10.30 6.66
N ASP A 214 -5.35 10.76 7.12
CA ASP A 214 -5.48 11.33 8.46
C ASP A 214 -5.39 10.20 9.49
N ILE A 215 -4.35 10.24 10.33
CA ILE A 215 -4.13 9.18 11.33
C ILE A 215 -5.28 9.09 12.34
N THR A 216 -6.05 10.15 12.56
CA THR A 216 -7.08 10.18 13.61
C THR A 216 -8.34 9.39 13.22
N ASP A 217 -8.79 9.52 11.97
CA ASP A 217 -10.03 8.93 11.49
C ASP A 217 -9.84 7.97 10.29
N GLY A 218 -8.61 7.84 9.78
CA GLY A 218 -8.29 6.95 8.66
C GLY A 218 -8.82 7.41 7.31
N SER A 219 -9.28 8.65 7.19
CA SER A 219 -9.82 9.23 5.95
C SER A 219 -8.72 9.76 5.03
N PRO A 220 -8.92 9.74 3.70
CA PRO A 220 -7.90 10.19 2.76
C PRO A 220 -7.67 11.71 2.83
N ARG A 221 -6.42 12.09 2.59
CA ARG A 221 -5.86 13.45 2.47
C ARG A 221 -4.89 13.46 1.27
N PRO A 222 -5.40 13.26 0.03
CA PRO A 222 -4.56 13.08 -1.15
C PRO A 222 -3.60 14.26 -1.40
N GLU A 223 -3.92 15.45 -0.91
CA GLU A 223 -3.06 16.64 -0.96
C GLU A 223 -1.73 16.52 -0.18
N HIS A 224 -1.64 15.55 0.72
CA HIS A 224 -0.44 15.25 1.50
C HIS A 224 0.32 14.01 1.01
N GLN A 225 -0.27 13.26 0.09
CA GLN A 225 0.31 12.04 -0.43
C GLN A 225 1.61 12.35 -1.17
N ALA A 226 2.67 11.64 -0.80
CA ALA A 226 4.01 11.78 -1.40
C ALA A 226 4.69 10.44 -1.69
N PHE A 227 4.10 9.33 -1.23
CA PHE A 227 4.65 7.98 -1.39
C PHE A 227 4.75 7.54 -2.87
N PHE A 228 3.74 7.87 -3.67
CA PHE A 228 3.76 7.64 -5.12
C PHE A 228 4.09 8.94 -5.83
N ARG A 229 5.00 8.90 -6.81
CA ARG A 229 5.44 10.08 -7.56
C ARG A 229 5.58 9.73 -9.04
N VAL A 230 5.43 10.72 -9.92
CA VAL A 230 5.72 10.58 -11.35
C VAL A 230 7.07 11.22 -11.68
N GLU A 231 7.76 10.67 -12.67
CA GLU A 231 8.99 11.23 -13.27
C GLU A 231 8.74 11.79 -14.69
#